data_AF-A0A0Q4ETG4-F1
#
_entry.id   AF-A0A0Q4ETG4-F1
#
_cell.length_a   1.000
_cell.length_b   1.000
_cell.length_c   1.000
_cell.angle_alpha   90.00
_cell.angle_beta   90.00
_cell.angle_gamma   90.00
#
_symmetry.space_group_name_H-M   'P 1'
#
loop_
_entity.id
_entity.type
_entity.pdbx_description
1 polymer ?
#
loop_
_entity_poly.entity_id
_entity_poly.type
_entity_poly.pdbx_seq_one_letter_code
_entity_poly.pdbx_strand_id
1 'polypeptide(L)'
;MMDVDAFEAPLAALVKDIGGRLDEVETEADARFQIIDRLLIEALGWTHDDFRMERHNTSGYTDYLVQYRGTPALVIEAKRIGKLPIDTARRHDRSAYRTRQLIERKANAKAD
;
A
#
# COMPACT_ATOMS: atom_id res chain seq x y z
N MET A 1 -22.76 12.51 -11.38
CA MET A 1 -22.25 12.37 -10.01
C MET A 1 -21.97 10.89 -9.84
N MET A 2 -20.75 10.50 -9.48
CA MET A 2 -20.45 9.08 -9.20
C MET A 2 -21.08 8.76 -7.85
N ASP A 3 -21.91 7.72 -7.79
CA ASP A 3 -22.53 7.27 -6.56
C ASP A 3 -21.48 6.49 -5.76
N VAL A 4 -21.01 7.06 -4.66
CA VAL A 4 -19.98 6.44 -3.81
C VAL A 4 -20.54 5.19 -3.13
N ASP A 5 -21.85 5.16 -2.89
CA ASP A 5 -22.51 4.03 -2.23
C ASP A 5 -22.53 2.78 -3.13
N ALA A 6 -22.35 2.96 -4.46
CA ALA A 6 -22.22 1.86 -5.40
C ALA A 6 -21.03 0.94 -5.12
N PHE A 7 -20.03 1.40 -4.36
CA PHE A 7 -18.85 0.62 -3.99
C PHE A 7 -18.99 -0.14 -2.66
N GLU A 8 -20.04 0.13 -1.88
CA GLU A 8 -20.24 -0.49 -0.56
C GLU A 8 -20.46 -2.00 -0.69
N ALA A 9 -21.38 -2.43 -1.57
CA ALA A 9 -21.71 -3.84 -1.73
C ALA A 9 -20.52 -4.68 -2.27
N PRO A 10 -19.79 -4.24 -3.32
CA PRO A 10 -18.56 -4.90 -3.75
C PRO A 10 -17.50 -4.98 -2.64
N LEU A 11 -17.28 -3.89 -1.89
CA LEU A 11 -16.31 -3.88 -0.79
C LEU A 11 -16.71 -4.86 0.31
N ALA A 12 -17.98 -4.88 0.72
CA ALA A 12 -18.47 -5.79 1.75
C ALA A 12 -18.33 -7.26 1.34
N ALA A 13 -18.61 -7.57 0.07
CA ALA A 13 -18.41 -8.91 -0.48
C ALA A 13 -16.92 -9.31 -0.45
N LEU A 14 -16.03 -8.40 -0.87
CA LEU A 14 -14.59 -8.64 -0.87
C LEU A 14 -14.03 -8.85 0.55
N VAL A 15 -14.44 -8.01 1.52
CA VAL A 15 -14.02 -8.14 2.92
C VAL A 15 -14.47 -9.48 3.51
N LYS A 16 -15.68 -9.93 3.20
CA LYS A 16 -16.18 -11.24 3.64
C LYS A 16 -15.36 -12.39 3.04
N ASP A 17 -15.04 -12.31 1.75
CA ASP A 17 -14.26 -13.32 1.03
C ASP A 17 -12.82 -13.41 1.56
N ILE A 18 -12.12 -12.28 1.62
CA ILE A 18 -10.75 -12.19 2.15
C ILE A 18 -10.72 -12.61 3.63
N GLY A 19 -11.69 -12.16 4.43
CA GLY A 19 -11.76 -12.45 5.86
C GLY A 19 -11.78 -13.95 6.19
N GLY A 20 -12.35 -14.78 5.31
CA GLY A 20 -12.35 -16.24 5.46
C GLY A 20 -11.01 -16.92 5.13
N ARG A 21 -10.06 -16.20 4.54
CA ARG A 21 -8.80 -16.73 3.99
C ARG A 21 -7.58 -15.91 4.39
N LEU A 22 -7.72 -14.99 5.35
CA LEU A 22 -6.62 -14.12 5.81
C LEU A 22 -5.39 -14.92 6.27
N ASP A 23 -5.60 -16.09 6.87
CA ASP A 23 -4.52 -16.97 7.34
C ASP A 23 -3.71 -17.60 6.20
N GLU A 24 -4.22 -17.57 4.96
CA GLU A 24 -3.51 -18.05 3.76
C GLU A 24 -2.56 -16.98 3.17
N VAL A 25 -2.59 -15.75 3.68
CA VAL A 25 -1.77 -14.63 3.20
C VAL A 25 -0.46 -14.58 3.99
N GLU A 26 0.56 -15.27 3.49
CA GLU A 26 1.82 -15.45 4.23
C GLU A 26 2.89 -14.40 3.87
N THR A 27 2.90 -13.98 2.60
CA THR A 27 3.91 -13.10 2.03
C THR A 27 3.34 -11.74 1.62
N GLU A 28 4.23 -10.79 1.38
CA GLU A 28 3.84 -9.50 0.82
C GLU A 28 3.26 -9.64 -0.59
N ALA A 29 3.78 -10.57 -1.40
CA ALA A 29 3.24 -10.84 -2.74
C ALA A 29 1.81 -11.39 -2.66
N ASP A 30 1.51 -12.24 -1.68
CA ASP A 30 0.14 -12.73 -1.45
C ASP A 30 -0.79 -11.59 -1.06
N ALA A 31 -0.35 -10.68 -0.17
CA ALA A 31 -1.15 -9.53 0.23
C ALA A 31 -1.42 -8.59 -0.96
N ARG A 32 -0.43 -8.39 -1.82
CA ARG A 32 -0.57 -7.59 -3.05
C ARG A 32 -1.65 -8.16 -3.97
N PHE A 33 -1.53 -9.45 -4.30
CA PHE A 33 -2.43 -10.11 -5.25
C PHE A 33 -3.83 -10.37 -4.67
N GLN A 34 -3.90 -10.93 -3.45
CA GLN A 34 -5.17 -11.40 -2.87
C GLN A 34 -6.00 -10.30 -2.21
N ILE A 35 -5.38 -9.15 -1.90
CA ILE A 35 -6.05 -8.05 -1.18
C ILE A 35 -6.00 -6.76 -1.99
N ILE A 36 -4.79 -6.23 -2.27
CA ILE A 36 -4.65 -4.86 -2.79
C ILE A 36 -5.18 -4.75 -4.21
N ASP A 37 -4.79 -5.66 -5.12
CA ASP A 37 -5.24 -5.65 -6.51
C ASP A 37 -6.77 -5.75 -6.59
N ARG A 38 -7.34 -6.68 -5.82
CA ARG A 38 -8.79 -6.92 -5.77
C ARG A 38 -9.54 -5.73 -5.17
N LEU A 39 -9.01 -5.10 -4.12
CA LEU A 39 -9.60 -3.90 -3.55
C LEU A 39 -9.67 -2.78 -4.59
N LEU A 40 -8.56 -2.51 -5.29
CA LEU A 40 -8.51 -1.45 -6.29
C LEU A 40 -9.48 -1.72 -7.45
N ILE A 41 -9.51 -2.95 -7.95
CA ILE A 41 -10.26 -3.29 -9.16
C ILE A 41 -11.70 -3.69 -8.88
N GLU A 42 -11.90 -4.68 -8.03
CA GLU A 42 -13.20 -5.31 -7.79
C GLU A 42 -14.10 -4.43 -6.91
N ALA A 43 -13.52 -3.70 -5.95
CA ALA A 43 -14.29 -2.94 -4.97
C ALA A 43 -14.32 -1.43 -5.25
N LEU A 44 -13.25 -0.85 -5.78
CA LEU A 44 -13.11 0.60 -5.89
C LEU A 44 -13.10 1.13 -7.34
N GLY A 45 -13.11 0.24 -8.34
CA GLY A 45 -13.29 0.61 -9.74
C GLY A 45 -12.07 1.22 -10.45
N TRP A 46 -10.87 1.11 -9.86
CA TRP A 46 -9.62 1.38 -10.58
C TRP A 46 -9.37 0.30 -11.64
N THR A 47 -8.77 0.68 -12.76
CA THR A 47 -8.31 -0.28 -13.77
C THR A 47 -6.82 -0.58 -13.59
N HIS A 48 -6.33 -1.64 -14.22
CA HIS A 48 -4.88 -1.96 -14.24
C HIS A 48 -4.01 -0.86 -14.86
N ASP A 49 -4.60 0.08 -15.61
CA ASP A 49 -3.88 1.22 -16.17
C ASP A 49 -3.80 2.40 -15.20
N ASP A 50 -4.69 2.44 -14.21
CA ASP A 50 -4.74 3.50 -13.22
C ASP A 50 -3.74 3.28 -12.07
N PHE A 51 -3.04 2.14 -12.02
CA PHE A 51 -1.97 1.94 -11.05
C PHE A 51 -0.81 1.16 -11.63
N ARG A 52 0.38 1.41 -11.10
CA ARG A 52 1.60 0.71 -11.47
C ARG A 52 2.31 0.23 -10.21
N MET A 53 2.82 -1.00 -10.27
CA MET A 53 3.83 -1.46 -9.33
C MET A 53 5.15 -0.83 -9.76
N GLU A 54 5.79 -0.02 -8.92
CA GLU A 54 7.04 0.62 -9.31
C GLU A 54 8.19 -0.39 -9.34
N ARG A 55 9.00 -0.33 -10.42
CA ARG A 55 10.31 -1.00 -10.44
C ARG A 55 11.36 -0.09 -9.81
N HIS A 56 12.12 -0.69 -8.89
CA HIS A 56 13.36 -0.23 -8.27
C HIS A 56 13.95 1.08 -8.82
N ASN A 57 13.95 2.13 -7.99
CA ASN A 57 14.77 3.32 -8.20
C ASN A 57 15.82 3.45 -7.08
N THR A 58 16.76 4.38 -7.23
CA THR A 58 17.94 4.53 -6.34
C THR A 58 17.62 5.14 -4.97
N SER A 59 16.36 5.52 -4.72
CA SER A 59 15.92 6.29 -3.54
C SER A 59 14.86 5.60 -2.66
N GLY A 60 14.26 4.50 -3.10
CA GLY A 60 13.29 3.74 -2.33
C GLY A 60 12.42 2.84 -3.21
N TYR A 61 11.51 2.10 -2.57
CA TYR A 61 10.50 1.28 -3.23
C TYR A 61 9.13 1.68 -2.72
N THR A 62 8.14 1.62 -3.60
CA THR A 62 6.73 1.76 -3.29
C THR A 62 5.98 0.65 -4.00
N ASP A 63 5.12 -0.06 -3.28
CA ASP A 63 4.44 -1.23 -3.83
C ASP A 63 3.42 -0.86 -4.92
N TYR A 64 2.68 0.24 -4.74
CA TYR A 64 1.76 0.77 -5.76
C TYR A 64 1.79 2.29 -5.83
N LEU A 65 1.85 2.80 -7.06
CA LEU A 65 1.51 4.18 -7.39
C LEU A 65 0.18 4.19 -8.13
N VAL A 66 -0.85 4.71 -7.46
CA VAL A 66 -2.19 4.85 -8.01
C VAL A 66 -2.36 6.26 -8.56
N GLN A 67 -2.90 6.33 -9.76
CA GLN A 67 -3.16 7.54 -10.52
C GLN A 67 -4.66 7.79 -10.63
N TYR A 68 -5.02 9.06 -10.77
CA TYR A 68 -6.35 9.47 -11.15
C TYR A 68 -6.21 10.44 -12.32
N ARG A 69 -6.80 10.08 -13.46
CA ARG A 69 -6.71 10.87 -14.71
C ARG A 69 -5.25 11.18 -15.10
N GLY A 70 -4.37 10.19 -14.98
CA GLY A 70 -2.94 10.31 -15.32
C GLY A 70 -2.10 11.11 -14.31
N THR A 71 -2.69 11.56 -13.20
CA THR A 71 -1.94 12.25 -12.13
C THR A 71 -1.75 11.32 -10.94
N PRO A 72 -0.52 11.16 -10.41
CA PRO A 72 -0.30 10.43 -9.17
C PRO A 72 -1.17 10.97 -8.01
N ALA A 73 -1.92 10.10 -7.37
CA ALA A 73 -2.92 10.49 -6.36
C ALA A 73 -2.74 9.75 -5.02
N LEU A 74 -2.30 8.49 -5.06
CA LEU A 74 -2.18 7.65 -3.87
C LEU A 74 -0.98 6.71 -4.00
N VAL A 75 -0.29 6.50 -2.88
CA VAL A 75 0.76 5.50 -2.71
C VAL A 75 0.27 4.45 -1.74
N ILE A 76 0.41 3.17 -2.09
CA ILE A 76 0.08 2.04 -1.22
C ILE A 76 1.36 1.22 -0.99
N GLU A 77 1.60 0.90 0.27
CA GLU A 77 2.70 0.05 0.71
C GLU A 77 2.13 -1.21 1.37
N ALA A 78 2.49 -2.37 0.86
CA ALA A 78 2.17 -3.66 1.44
C ALA A 78 3.15 -3.96 2.60
N LYS A 79 2.60 -4.46 3.69
CA LYS A 79 3.37 -4.93 4.84
C LYS A 79 2.74 -6.22 5.33
N ARG A 80 3.58 -7.16 5.79
CA ARG A 80 3.12 -8.33 6.55
C ARG A 80 2.46 -7.85 7.84
N ILE A 81 1.53 -8.63 8.40
CA ILE A 81 0.90 -8.35 9.70
C ILE A 81 2.00 -8.28 10.78
N GLY A 82 2.44 -7.07 11.07
CA GLY A 82 3.47 -6.73 12.05
C GLY A 82 3.25 -5.28 12.44
N LYS A 83 2.83 -5.06 13.70
CA LYS A 83 2.48 -3.78 14.35
C LYS A 83 2.37 -2.57 13.41
N LEU A 84 1.14 -2.22 13.03
CA LEU A 84 0.83 -0.88 12.55
C LEU A 84 0.95 0.10 13.73
N PRO A 85 1.86 1.08 13.74
CA PRO A 85 1.80 2.21 14.64
C PRO A 85 0.99 3.32 13.94
N ILE A 86 -0.24 3.03 13.55
CA ILE A 86 -1.13 4.07 13.03
C ILE A 86 -1.98 4.54 14.22
N ASP A 87 -1.46 5.53 14.93
CA ASP A 87 -2.27 6.48 15.70
C ASP A 87 -2.48 7.70 14.77
N THR A 88 -3.62 7.76 14.10
CA THR A 88 -3.95 8.85 13.16
C THR A 88 -4.30 10.18 13.84
N ALA A 89 -3.97 10.40 15.12
CA ALA A 89 -4.45 11.59 15.85
C ALA A 89 -3.39 12.45 16.54
N ARG A 90 -2.10 12.40 16.18
CA ARG A 90 -1.13 13.37 16.70
C ARG A 90 -0.26 13.99 15.62
N ARG A 91 -0.35 15.33 15.52
CA ARG A 91 0.70 16.18 14.94
C ARG A 91 1.97 15.98 15.78
N HIS A 92 2.72 14.92 15.52
CA HIS A 92 4.06 14.79 16.07
C HIS A 92 5.09 15.23 15.05
N ASP A 93 5.95 16.10 15.58
CA ASP A 93 7.11 16.74 14.99
C ASP A 93 7.94 15.80 14.12
N ARG A 94 8.64 16.37 13.12
CA ARG A 94 9.34 15.71 11.99
C ARG A 94 10.47 14.74 12.42
N SER A 95 10.16 13.73 13.22
CA SER A 95 11.05 12.63 13.53
C SER A 95 11.02 11.71 12.32
N ALA A 96 11.95 11.98 11.40
CA ALA A 96 12.16 11.21 10.18
C ALA A 96 12.24 9.72 10.49
N TYR A 97 11.20 8.98 10.11
CA TYR A 97 11.24 7.53 10.04
C TYR A 97 12.28 7.15 8.99
N ARG A 98 13.42 6.60 9.44
CA ARG A 98 14.49 6.14 8.57
C ARG A 98 14.24 4.69 8.22
N THR A 99 13.89 4.44 6.96
CA THR A 99 13.91 3.11 6.35
C THR A 99 15.32 2.53 6.46
N ARG A 100 15.44 1.20 6.57
CA ARG A 100 16.69 0.45 6.76
C ARG A 100 17.83 0.88 5.82
N GLN A 101 17.48 1.21 4.58
CA GLN A 101 18.40 1.75 3.58
C GLN A 101 19.09 3.05 4.00
N LEU A 102 18.41 3.93 4.73
CA LEU A 102 18.97 5.19 5.21
C LEU A 102 19.88 4.98 6.43
N ILE A 103 19.65 3.91 7.20
CA ILE A 103 20.52 3.51 8.31
C ILE A 103 21.82 2.93 7.76
N GLU A 104 21.73 2.06 6.76
CA GLU A 104 22.88 1.44 6.09
C GLU A 104 23.74 2.50 5.37
N ARG A 105 23.13 3.48 4.69
CA ARG A 105 23.86 4.60 4.08
C ARG A 105 24.60 5.46 5.11
N LYS A 106 24.04 5.64 6.32
CA LYS A 106 24.72 6.39 7.39
C LYS A 106 25.81 5.61 8.10
N ALA A 107 25.71 4.28 8.13
CA ALA A 107 26.76 3.42 8.67
C ALA A 107 27.98 3.44 7.74
N ASN A 108 27.78 3.35 6.42
CA ASN A 108 28.87 3.36 5.45
C ASN A 108 29.51 4.74 5.27
N ALA A 109 28.76 5.84 5.43
CA ALA A 109 29.31 7.20 5.36
C ALA A 109 30.11 7.63 6.61
N LYS A 110 30.18 6.79 7.66
CA LYS A 110 31.00 7.03 8.87
C LYS A 110 32.27 6.18 8.91
N ALA A 111 32.50 5.36 7.88
CA ALA A 111 33.65 4.47 7.78
C ALA A 111 34.76 5.00 6.86
N ASP A 112 34.60 6.22 6.31
CA ASP A 112 35.61 6.99 5.57
C ASP A 112 36.10 8.19 6.39
#